data_AF-A0A3P7ZX29-F1
#
_entry.id   AF-A0A3P7ZX29-F1
#
_cell.length_a   1.000
_cell.length_b   1.000
_cell.length_c   1.000
_cell.angle_alpha   90.00
_cell.angle_beta   90.00
_cell.angle_gamma   90.00
#
_symmetry.space_group_name_H-M   'P 1'
#
loop_
_entity.id
_entity.type
_entity.pdbx_description
1 polymer ?
#
loop_
_entity_poly.entity_id
_entity_poly.type
_entity_poly.pdbx_seq_one_letter_code
_entity_poly.pdbx_strand_id
1 'polypeptide(L)'
;MLFNWTFPILSIICTLWDELRVNRSTDHFGGIFRTMATPMKKRRKTLKIAFDVGEHYSKGGNEHESASTKESPLWMKHLENIKQMRSNKDAPVFRFQTLLSLMLSSQTKDHITAAAMHRLREHGCTVDDLVLIPTEKLQQLLIPVGFYKKKAVYIK
;
A
#
# COMPACT_ATOMS: atom_id res chain seq x y z
N MET A 1 -20.01 -4.23 40.88
CA MET A 1 -19.82 -5.03 39.65
C MET A 1 -21.13 -4.88 38.88
N LEU A 2 -21.27 -4.24 37.72
CA LEU A 2 -20.43 -4.13 36.54
C LEU A 2 -20.73 -2.77 35.87
N PHE A 3 -19.71 -1.98 35.56
CA PHE A 3 -19.89 -0.73 34.81
C PHE A 3 -19.80 -1.03 33.31
N ASN A 4 -20.91 -0.78 32.61
CA ASN A 4 -21.05 -0.82 31.16
C ASN A 4 -20.16 0.25 30.51
N TRP A 5 -19.23 -0.15 29.66
CA TRP A 5 -18.38 0.74 28.86
C TRP A 5 -18.19 0.18 27.45
N THR A 6 -19.04 0.56 26.50
CA THR A 6 -18.72 0.54 25.06
C THR A 6 -19.77 1.37 24.33
N PHE A 7 -19.66 2.70 24.25
CA PHE A 7 -20.43 3.49 23.25
C PHE A 7 -19.98 4.95 22.92
N PRO A 8 -18.79 5.50 23.28
CA PRO A 8 -18.49 6.88 22.87
C PRO A 8 -17.52 7.06 21.68
N ILE A 9 -16.82 6.02 21.18
CA ILE A 9 -15.73 6.23 20.19
C ILE A 9 -16.25 6.31 18.74
N LEU A 10 -17.36 5.65 18.42
CA LEU A 10 -17.92 5.64 17.06
C LEU A 10 -18.72 6.91 16.70
N SER A 11 -19.18 7.68 17.69
CA SER A 11 -19.93 8.92 17.45
C SER A 11 -19.02 10.07 17.00
N ILE A 12 -17.77 10.13 17.50
CA ILE A 12 -16.78 11.17 17.17
C ILE A 12 -16.23 10.99 15.75
N ILE A 13 -16.09 9.74 15.26
CA ILE A 13 -15.59 9.48 13.90
C ILE A 13 -16.65 9.83 12.85
N CYS A 14 -17.95 9.63 13.15
CA CYS A 14 -19.03 9.98 12.23
C CYS A 14 -19.26 11.49 12.13
N THR A 15 -19.18 12.24 13.24
CA THR A 15 -19.35 13.70 13.22
C THR A 15 -18.18 14.45 12.57
N LEU A 16 -16.95 13.92 12.65
CA LEU A 16 -15.78 14.50 11.98
C LEU A 16 -15.73 14.23 10.46
N TRP A 17 -16.47 13.24 9.96
CA TRP A 17 -16.46 12.91 8.52
C TRP A 17 -17.49 13.71 7.71
N ASP A 18 -18.60 14.15 8.33
CA ASP A 18 -19.62 14.97 7.65
C ASP A 18 -19.24 16.46 7.52
N GLU A 19 -18.35 16.96 8.38
CA GLU A 19 -17.89 18.36 8.34
C GLU A 19 -16.76 18.61 7.32
N LEU A 20 -16.16 17.54 6.74
CA LEU A 20 -15.10 17.61 5.73
C LEU A 20 -15.60 17.54 4.28
N ARG A 21 -16.91 17.44 4.04
CA ARG A 21 -17.48 17.34 2.67
C ARG A 21 -17.80 18.69 2.02
N VAL A 22 -17.78 19.80 2.76
CA VAL A 22 -18.35 21.09 2.31
C VAL A 22 -17.31 22.12 1.83
N ASN A 23 -16.01 21.83 1.82
CA ASN A 23 -15.02 22.78 1.27
C ASN A 23 -14.24 22.24 0.07
N ARG A 24 -14.95 22.19 -1.07
CA ARG A 24 -14.33 22.16 -2.40
C ARG A 24 -14.85 23.37 -3.18
N SER A 25 -14.34 24.55 -2.85
CA SER A 25 -14.56 25.76 -3.66
C SER A 25 -13.44 25.89 -4.70
N THR A 26 -13.85 25.72 -5.96
CA THR A 26 -13.54 26.57 -7.13
C THR A 26 -12.13 27.12 -7.27
N ASP A 27 -11.41 26.65 -8.30
CA ASP A 27 -10.59 27.54 -9.11
C ASP A 27 -10.75 27.25 -10.60
N HIS A 28 -10.86 28.36 -11.32
CA HIS A 28 -11.09 28.57 -12.74
C HIS A 28 -10.03 27.91 -13.61
N PHE A 29 -10.44 27.03 -14.53
CA PHE A 29 -9.74 26.83 -15.80
C PHE A 29 -10.77 26.92 -16.93
N GLY A 30 -10.73 28.04 -17.64
CA GLY A 30 -11.51 28.27 -18.84
C GLY A 30 -10.91 27.53 -20.03
N GLY A 31 -11.76 26.75 -20.70
CA GLY A 31 -11.97 26.84 -22.15
C GLY A 31 -11.06 26.06 -23.10
N ILE A 32 -11.73 25.32 -23.99
CA ILE A 32 -11.31 24.87 -25.33
C ILE A 32 -10.65 23.48 -25.39
N PHE A 33 -11.49 22.44 -25.41
CA PHE A 33 -11.61 21.53 -26.57
C PHE A 33 -12.90 20.72 -26.44
N ARG A 34 -13.85 20.98 -27.34
CA ARG A 34 -15.08 20.20 -27.48
C ARG A 34 -14.77 18.99 -28.36
N THR A 35 -14.56 17.82 -27.75
CA THR A 35 -14.79 16.53 -28.43
C THR A 35 -15.95 15.85 -27.73
N MET A 36 -17.06 15.67 -28.44
CA MET A 36 -18.21 14.91 -27.94
C MET A 36 -17.80 13.44 -27.78
N ALA A 37 -17.32 13.07 -26.59
CA ALA A 37 -17.17 11.68 -26.22
C ALA A 37 -18.57 11.13 -25.92
N THR A 38 -19.08 10.28 -26.80
CA THR A 38 -20.28 9.49 -26.52
C THR A 38 -20.03 8.63 -25.25
N PRO A 39 -21.00 8.51 -24.33
CA PRO A 39 -20.83 7.68 -23.16
C PRO A 39 -20.84 6.21 -23.58
N MET A 40 -19.66 5.65 -23.86
CA MET A 40 -19.51 4.21 -23.93
C MET A 40 -19.80 3.63 -22.54
N LYS A 41 -20.98 3.03 -22.35
CA LYS A 41 -21.24 2.12 -21.24
C LYS A 41 -20.24 0.96 -21.33
N LYS A 42 -19.08 1.09 -20.67
CA LYS A 42 -18.22 -0.07 -20.37
C LYS A 42 -19.01 -0.97 -19.45
N ARG A 43 -19.67 -1.96 -20.03
CA ARG A 43 -20.25 -3.09 -19.31
C ARG A 43 -19.09 -3.82 -18.64
N ARG A 44 -18.82 -3.48 -17.37
CA ARG A 44 -17.90 -4.27 -16.54
C ARG A 44 -18.47 -5.68 -16.48
N LYS A 45 -17.81 -6.63 -17.12
CA LYS A 45 -18.13 -8.05 -16.97
C LYS A 45 -17.72 -8.41 -15.55
N THR A 46 -18.69 -8.67 -14.68
CA THR A 46 -18.45 -9.21 -13.35
C THR A 46 -17.94 -10.64 -13.55
N LEU A 47 -16.62 -10.83 -13.56
CA LEU A 47 -16.03 -12.16 -13.50
C LEU A 47 -16.32 -12.69 -12.10
N LYS A 48 -17.15 -13.73 -12.03
CA LYS A 48 -17.35 -14.48 -10.79
C LYS A 48 -16.05 -15.24 -10.55
N ILE A 49 -15.16 -14.66 -9.76
CA ILE A 49 -14.01 -15.36 -9.22
C ILE A 49 -14.59 -16.28 -8.14
N ALA A 50 -14.92 -17.51 -8.53
CA ALA A 50 -15.16 -18.57 -7.57
C ALA A 50 -13.79 -19.00 -7.05
N PHE A 51 -13.57 -18.85 -5.74
CA PHE A 51 -12.46 -19.52 -5.08
C PHE A 51 -12.90 -20.97 -4.89
N ASP A 52 -12.17 -21.91 -5.48
CA ASP A 52 -12.39 -23.32 -5.15
C ASP A 52 -12.04 -23.49 -3.66
N VAL A 53 -13.04 -23.87 -2.87
CA VAL A 53 -12.84 -24.32 -1.50
C VAL A 53 -12.14 -25.66 -1.63
N GLY A 54 -10.84 -25.69 -1.31
CA GLY A 54 -10.00 -26.85 -1.51
C GLY A 54 -10.62 -28.11 -0.93
N GLU A 55 -10.94 -29.07 -1.80
CA GLU A 55 -11.18 -30.44 -1.37
C GLU A 55 -9.87 -31.03 -0.84
N HIS A 56 -9.97 -31.67 0.32
CA HIS A 56 -8.88 -32.37 0.97
C HIS A 56 -8.30 -33.46 0.06
N TYR A 57 -7.00 -33.37 -0.20
CA TYR A 57 -6.23 -34.43 -0.85
C TYR A 57 -6.09 -35.63 0.09
N SER A 58 -6.74 -36.74 -0.23
CA SER A 58 -6.23 -38.10 -0.02
C SER A 58 -7.15 -39.15 -0.63
N LYS A 59 -6.75 -39.68 -1.81
CA LYS A 59 -6.89 -41.11 -2.10
C LYS A 59 -5.97 -41.50 -3.26
N GLY A 60 -5.06 -42.43 -3.00
CA GLY A 60 -4.10 -42.94 -3.97
C GLY A 60 -4.72 -43.85 -5.03
N GLY A 61 -3.97 -44.05 -6.11
CA GLY A 61 -4.26 -45.05 -7.14
C GLY A 61 -3.56 -44.78 -8.48
N ASN A 62 -2.39 -45.41 -8.63
CA ASN A 62 -1.66 -45.88 -9.83
C ASN A 62 -1.57 -45.07 -11.14
N GLU A 63 -0.36 -45.14 -11.66
CA GLU A 63 0.24 -44.48 -12.81
C GLU A 63 -0.33 -44.94 -14.16
N HIS A 64 -0.49 -43.99 -15.09
CA HIS A 64 -0.35 -44.26 -16.52
C HIS A 64 0.38 -43.08 -17.17
N GLU A 65 1.63 -43.33 -17.54
CA GLU A 65 2.52 -42.46 -18.30
C GLU A 65 2.19 -42.57 -19.80
N SER A 66 1.87 -41.43 -20.44
CA SER A 66 2.27 -41.17 -21.84
C SER A 66 1.81 -39.78 -22.30
N ALA A 67 2.75 -38.82 -22.36
CA ALA A 67 2.90 -37.83 -23.43
C ALA A 67 3.94 -36.78 -23.03
N SER A 68 5.14 -36.93 -23.57
CA SER A 68 6.19 -35.91 -23.55
C SER A 68 5.75 -34.69 -24.37
N THR A 69 5.01 -33.77 -23.74
CA THR A 69 4.87 -32.39 -24.22
C THR A 69 5.79 -31.53 -23.34
N LYS A 70 7.05 -31.41 -23.76
CA LYS A 70 8.04 -30.51 -23.12
C LYS A 70 7.71 -29.06 -23.46
N GLU A 71 6.53 -28.59 -23.06
CA GLU A 71 6.26 -27.17 -23.03
C GLU A 71 6.67 -26.67 -21.66
N SER A 72 7.87 -26.11 -21.63
CA SER A 72 8.35 -25.32 -20.50
C SER A 72 7.30 -24.25 -20.24
N PRO A 73 6.53 -24.34 -19.15
CA PRO A 73 5.37 -23.49 -19.02
C PRO A 73 5.87 -22.05 -18.90
N LEU A 74 5.45 -21.17 -19.80
CA LEU A 74 5.89 -19.76 -19.79
C LEU A 74 5.66 -19.09 -18.42
N TRP A 75 4.68 -19.58 -17.64
CA TRP A 75 4.44 -19.15 -16.27
C TRP A 75 5.60 -19.48 -15.31
N MET A 76 6.31 -20.59 -15.51
CA MET A 76 7.47 -20.96 -14.70
C MET A 76 8.61 -19.95 -14.93
N LYS A 77 8.86 -19.59 -16.19
CA LYS A 77 9.78 -18.50 -16.55
C LYS A 77 9.33 -17.16 -15.97
N HIS A 78 8.03 -16.89 -15.97
CA HIS A 78 7.47 -15.68 -15.35
C HIS A 78 7.69 -15.64 -13.83
N LEU A 79 7.49 -16.76 -13.13
CA LEU A 79 7.77 -16.87 -11.70
C LEU A 79 9.26 -16.68 -11.41
N GLU A 80 10.13 -17.25 -12.24
CA GLU A 80 11.57 -17.09 -12.11
C GLU A 80 11.99 -15.62 -12.33
N ASN A 81 11.41 -14.94 -13.31
CA ASN A 81 11.61 -13.50 -13.50
C ASN A 81 11.15 -12.71 -12.27
N ILE A 82 10.00 -13.05 -11.66
CA ILE A 82 9.53 -12.39 -10.43
C ILE A 82 10.50 -12.63 -9.28
N LYS A 83 10.99 -13.86 -9.11
CA LYS A 83 12.00 -14.18 -8.09
C LYS A 83 13.30 -13.43 -8.33
N GLN A 84 13.78 -13.40 -9.57
CA GLN A 84 14.98 -12.66 -9.97
C GLN A 84 14.82 -11.14 -9.77
N MET A 85 13.65 -10.57 -10.08
CA MET A 85 13.36 -9.16 -9.78
C MET A 85 13.30 -8.87 -8.28
N ARG A 86 12.98 -9.87 -7.45
CA ARG A 86 12.86 -9.75 -5.99
C ARG A 86 14.12 -10.17 -5.22
N SER A 87 15.08 -10.84 -5.85
CA SER A 87 16.27 -11.38 -5.19
C SER A 87 17.25 -10.30 -4.72
N ASN A 88 17.23 -9.13 -5.35
CA ASN A 88 18.21 -8.06 -5.13
C ASN A 88 17.83 -7.07 -4.02
N LYS A 89 16.66 -7.25 -3.37
CA LYS A 89 16.20 -6.36 -2.29
C LYS A 89 16.08 -7.18 -1.02
N ASP A 90 16.72 -6.73 0.06
CA ASP A 90 16.47 -7.25 1.40
C ASP A 90 14.99 -7.08 1.72
N ALA A 91 14.25 -8.18 1.60
CA ALA A 91 12.80 -8.21 1.79
C ALA A 91 12.34 -7.57 3.11
N PRO A 92 13.01 -7.75 4.28
CA PRO A 92 12.58 -7.08 5.51
C PRO A 92 12.77 -5.56 5.46
N VAL A 93 13.92 -5.08 4.97
CA VAL A 93 14.23 -3.64 4.89
C VAL A 93 13.29 -2.94 3.93
N PHE A 94 13.01 -3.54 2.77
CA PHE A 94 12.09 -2.96 1.79
C PHE A 94 10.64 -2.87 2.31
N ARG A 95 10.16 -3.87 3.05
CA ARG A 95 8.83 -3.85 3.68
C ARG A 95 8.73 -2.76 4.73
N PHE A 96 9.77 -2.58 5.54
CA PHE A 96 9.84 -1.51 6.53
C PHE A 96 9.82 -0.12 5.87
N GLN A 97 10.62 0.09 4.82
CA GLN A 97 10.60 1.33 4.05
C GLN A 97 9.23 1.61 3.42
N THR A 98 8.55 0.57 2.95
CA THR A 98 7.19 0.68 2.41
C THR A 98 6.20 1.11 3.49
N LEU A 99 6.29 0.54 4.70
CA LEU A 99 5.48 0.91 5.85
C LEU A 99 5.71 2.37 6.25
N LEU A 100 6.98 2.81 6.34
CA LEU A 100 7.33 4.19 6.64
C LEU A 100 6.76 5.14 5.57
N SER A 101 6.92 4.82 4.29
CA SER A 101 6.35 5.62 3.19
C SER A 101 4.83 5.76 3.34
N LEU A 102 4.14 4.68 3.73
CA LEU A 102 2.69 4.70 3.95
C LEU A 102 2.30 5.57 5.15
N MET A 103 3.00 5.45 6.27
CA MET A 103 2.76 6.26 7.47
C MET A 103 3.00 7.76 7.21
N LEU A 104 4.04 8.08 6.43
CA LEU A 104 4.38 9.46 6.08
C LEU A 104 3.43 10.07 5.04
N SER A 105 2.83 9.26 4.16
CA SER A 105 1.95 9.71 3.07
C SER A 105 0.67 10.42 3.55
N SER A 106 0.16 10.10 4.75
CA SER A 106 -1.06 10.74 5.26
C SER A 106 -0.95 12.28 5.28
N GLN A 107 -1.86 12.96 4.56
CA GLN A 107 -1.94 14.41 4.42
C GLN A 107 -0.62 15.06 3.94
N THR A 108 0.17 14.34 3.14
CA THR A 108 1.46 14.80 2.58
C THR A 108 1.50 14.48 1.09
N LYS A 109 1.98 15.43 0.27
CA LYS A 109 2.09 15.24 -1.18
C LYS A 109 3.18 14.22 -1.50
N ASP A 110 2.98 13.43 -2.56
CA ASP A 110 3.85 12.30 -2.89
C ASP A 110 5.32 12.70 -3.11
N HIS A 111 5.59 13.84 -3.76
CA HIS A 111 6.96 14.32 -3.96
C HIS A 111 7.68 14.68 -2.65
N ILE A 112 6.95 15.18 -1.64
CA ILE A 112 7.51 15.47 -0.32
C ILE A 112 7.83 14.16 0.41
N THR A 113 6.91 13.19 0.37
CA THR A 113 7.11 11.87 0.96
C THR A 113 8.31 11.17 0.31
N ALA A 114 8.44 11.21 -1.01
CA ALA A 114 9.57 10.64 -1.74
C ALA A 114 10.91 11.29 -1.33
N ALA A 115 10.96 12.62 -1.23
CA ALA A 115 12.15 13.35 -0.79
C ALA A 115 12.52 13.06 0.67
N ALA A 116 11.54 12.86 1.55
CA ALA A 116 11.78 12.45 2.94
C ALA A 116 12.33 11.02 3.00
N MET A 117 11.74 10.09 2.25
CA MET A 117 12.23 8.71 2.16
C MET A 117 13.65 8.63 1.59
N HIS A 118 14.02 9.51 0.64
CA HIS A 118 15.40 9.60 0.14
C HIS A 118 16.39 9.93 1.26
N ARG A 119 16.09 10.98 2.04
CA ARG A 119 16.92 11.41 3.17
C ARG A 119 17.02 10.38 4.29
N LEU A 120 15.94 9.63 4.54
CA LEU A 120 15.96 8.52 5.48
C LEU A 120 16.84 7.37 4.99
N ARG A 121 16.80 7.04 3.69
CA ARG A 121 17.63 5.98 3.08
C ARG A 121 19.11 6.32 3.11
N GLU A 122 19.48 7.59 2.93
CA GLU A 122 20.87 8.06 3.11
C GLU A 122 21.37 7.83 4.55
N HIS A 123 20.46 7.85 5.53
CA HIS A 123 20.77 7.64 6.95
C HIS A 123 20.74 6.18 7.41
N GLY A 124 20.40 5.21 6.55
CA GLY A 124 20.43 3.77 6.87
C GLY A 124 19.08 3.06 6.77
N CYS A 125 17.96 3.72 7.11
CA CYS A 125 16.57 3.24 6.98
C CYS A 125 16.35 1.72 7.23
N THR A 126 17.08 1.15 8.20
CA THR A 126 16.79 -0.12 8.85
C THR A 126 16.06 0.12 10.16
N VAL A 127 15.48 -0.93 10.75
CA VAL A 127 14.79 -0.81 12.04
C VAL A 127 15.79 -0.42 13.14
N ASP A 128 16.97 -1.04 13.14
CA ASP A 128 18.01 -0.81 14.14
C ASP A 128 18.59 0.61 14.08
N ASP A 129 18.84 1.11 12.87
CA ASP A 129 19.32 2.48 12.66
C ASP A 129 18.29 3.51 13.17
N LEU A 130 17.00 3.23 12.96
CA LEU A 130 15.94 4.16 13.32
C LEU A 130 15.74 4.28 14.83
N VAL A 131 15.92 3.17 15.56
CA VAL A 131 15.88 3.14 17.03
C VAL A 131 17.06 3.91 17.62
N LEU A 132 18.24 3.80 16.99
CA LEU A 132 19.46 4.51 17.40
C LEU A 132 19.35 6.03 17.20
N ILE A 133 18.66 6.47 16.13
CA ILE A 133 18.54 7.89 15.80
C ILE A 133 17.74 8.64 16.89
N PRO A 134 18.25 9.79 17.37
CA PRO A 134 17.52 10.63 18.31
C PRO A 134 16.29 11.25 17.63
N THR A 135 15.22 11.43 18.39
CA THR A 135 13.90 11.85 17.87
C THR A 135 13.97 13.22 17.19
N GLU A 136 14.84 14.11 17.67
CA GLU A 136 15.10 15.43 17.12
C GLU A 136 15.71 15.34 15.72
N LYS A 137 16.66 14.43 15.53
CA LYS A 137 17.30 14.21 14.21
C LYS A 137 16.32 13.58 13.24
N LEU A 138 15.49 12.64 13.70
CA LEU A 138 14.41 12.06 12.90
C LEU A 138 13.42 13.15 12.45
N GLN A 139 13.01 14.05 13.35
CA GLN A 139 12.15 15.18 13.01
C GLN A 139 12.78 16.10 11.95
N GLN A 140 14.08 16.40 12.05
CA GLN A 140 14.79 17.19 11.04
C GLN A 140 14.76 16.54 9.66
N LEU A 141 14.93 15.22 9.58
CA LEU A 141 14.88 14.48 8.33
C LEU A 141 13.49 14.48 7.69
N LEU A 142 12.43 14.54 8.52
CA LEU A 142 11.05 14.52 8.06
C LEU A 142 10.53 15.87 7.57
N ILE A 143 11.15 17.01 7.86
CA ILE A 143 10.70 18.31 7.31
C ILE A 143 10.82 18.27 5.77
N PRO A 144 9.80 18.61 4.96
CA PRO A 144 8.56 19.33 5.27
C PRO A 144 7.28 18.45 5.30
N VAL A 145 7.38 17.17 5.66
CA VAL A 145 6.23 16.25 5.78
C VAL A 145 5.19 16.79 6.77
N GLY A 146 3.90 16.70 6.43
CA GLY A 146 2.82 17.15 7.30
C GLY A 146 2.77 16.35 8.60
N PHE A 147 2.56 17.03 9.73
CA PHE A 147 2.51 16.42 11.07
C PHE A 147 3.80 15.65 11.47
N TYR A 148 4.97 16.05 10.94
CA TYR A 148 6.25 15.36 11.18
C TYR A 148 6.57 15.13 12.66
N LYS A 149 6.23 16.07 13.56
CA LYS A 149 6.46 15.91 15.01
C LYS A 149 5.72 14.70 15.58
N LYS A 150 4.44 14.53 15.25
CA LYS A 150 3.62 13.40 15.70
C LYS A 150 4.06 12.10 15.03
N LYS A 151 4.32 12.15 13.72
CA LYS A 151 4.79 10.98 12.96
C LYS A 151 6.13 10.45 13.47
N ALA A 152 7.07 11.33 13.83
CA ALA A 152 8.35 10.93 14.43
C ALA A 152 8.16 10.16 15.75
N VAL A 153 7.14 10.51 16.53
CA VAL A 153 6.81 9.78 17.78
C VAL A 153 6.21 8.41 17.49
N TYR A 154 5.36 8.26 16.46
CA TYR A 154 4.77 6.96 16.11
C TYR A 154 5.73 5.98 15.44
N ILE A 155 6.79 6.51 14.87
CA ILE A 155 7.81 5.75 14.16
C ILE A 155 8.83 5.14 15.15
N LYS A 156 8.94 5.70 16.36
CA LYS A 156 9.84 5.27 17.42
C LYS A 156 9.10 4.42 18.44
#